data_AF-A0A7S3BEE1-F1
#
_entry.id   AF-A0A7S3BEE1-F1
#
_cell.length_a   1.000
_cell.length_b   1.000
_cell.length_c   1.000
_cell.angle_alpha   90.00
_cell.angle_beta   90.00
_cell.angle_gamma   90.00
#
_symmetry.space_group_name_H-M   'P 1'
#
loop_
_entity.id
_entity.type
_entity.pdbx_description
1 polymer ?
#
loop_
_entity_poly.entity_id
_entity_poly.type
_entity_poly.pdbx_seq_one_letter_code
_entity_poly.pdbx_strand_id
1 'polypeptide(L)'
;GGCRCALGTRPPTTMRAAAALVAVWCFCAAAFAPAAQAASAAAGVSPAVDARLPAPNAFEVNEKYASFNVDSTFNRGFFHVDFANTALRAAASSLAPATLRVGGTGGDYLHYGGFAGSEPCPAASSSANDTYGCLNTTHWADLVGLADTVGDLLFGLSYDAERACGGGAGAGAAYEWRAGAAQ
;
A
#
# COMPACT_ATOMS: atom_id res chain seq x y z
N GLY A 1 -14.12 29.06 57.06
CA GLY A 1 -12.90 28.95 57.88
C GLY A 1 -11.98 27.93 57.25
N GLY A 2 -10.75 28.36 56.92
CA GLY A 2 -9.57 27.57 56.53
C GLY A 2 -9.72 26.27 55.73
N CYS A 3 -9.35 26.31 54.44
CA CYS A 3 -8.92 25.11 53.72
C CYS A 3 -7.44 24.82 54.09
N ARG A 4 -7.13 23.61 54.55
CA ARG A 4 -5.76 23.10 54.64
C ARG A 4 -5.64 21.85 53.75
N CYS A 5 -4.78 21.92 52.74
CA CYS A 5 -4.29 20.75 52.01
C CYS A 5 -2.96 20.32 52.64
N ALA A 6 -2.86 19.07 53.11
CA ALA A 6 -1.59 18.47 53.50
C ALA A 6 -1.06 17.63 52.33
N LEU A 7 0.17 17.91 51.87
CA LEU A 7 0.89 17.06 50.92
C LEU A 7 1.55 15.90 51.67
N GLY A 8 1.22 14.67 51.29
CA GLY A 8 1.96 13.46 51.66
C GLY A 8 2.81 12.97 50.50
N THR A 9 4.10 12.74 50.76
CA THR A 9 5.15 12.29 49.84
C THR A 9 5.03 10.81 49.44
N ARG A 10 5.49 10.49 48.22
CA ARG A 10 5.52 9.15 47.58
C ARG A 10 6.31 8.08 48.35
N PRO A 11 5.92 6.79 48.20
CA PRO A 11 6.83 5.64 48.28
C PRO A 11 6.98 4.86 46.94
N PRO A 12 7.97 3.94 46.85
CA PRO A 12 8.49 3.40 45.59
C PRO A 12 7.91 2.04 45.16
N THR A 13 8.28 1.66 43.94
CA THR A 13 7.97 0.45 43.16
C THR A 13 8.21 -0.89 43.88
N THR A 14 7.19 -1.76 43.96
CA THR A 14 7.20 -3.16 43.44
C THR A 14 5.88 -3.90 43.74
N MET A 15 5.39 -4.61 42.71
CA MET A 15 4.51 -5.81 42.70
C MET A 15 3.11 -5.84 43.36
N ARG A 16 2.15 -6.11 42.47
CA ARG A 16 0.93 -6.95 42.56
C ARG A 16 -0.23 -6.55 43.49
N ALA A 17 -1.39 -6.63 42.84
CA ALA A 17 -2.75 -6.83 43.33
C ALA A 17 -3.50 -5.61 43.89
N ALA A 18 -4.63 -5.36 43.21
CA ALA A 18 -5.91 -4.91 43.75
C ALA A 18 -5.97 -3.55 44.48
N ALA A 19 -6.76 -2.67 43.84
CA ALA A 19 -7.67 -1.71 44.45
C ALA A 19 -7.07 -0.61 45.34
N ALA A 20 -7.16 0.65 44.85
CA ALA A 20 -7.98 1.68 45.48
C ALA A 20 -7.91 3.00 44.68
N LEU A 21 -9.08 3.51 44.32
CA LEU A 21 -9.30 4.88 43.85
C LEU A 21 -8.81 5.91 44.88
N VAL A 22 -8.25 7.04 44.42
CA VAL A 22 -8.71 8.39 44.82
C VAL A 22 -8.45 9.37 43.68
N ALA A 23 -9.43 9.55 42.78
CA ALA A 23 -9.52 10.76 41.97
C ALA A 23 -10.25 11.82 42.81
N VAL A 24 -9.54 12.86 43.20
CA VAL A 24 -10.09 14.00 43.93
C VAL A 24 -10.92 14.83 42.95
N TRP A 25 -12.23 14.64 42.96
CA TRP A 25 -13.18 15.52 42.27
C TRP A 25 -13.90 16.34 43.33
N CYS A 26 -13.50 17.61 43.42
CA CYS A 26 -14.22 18.62 44.19
C CYS A 26 -15.31 19.17 43.27
N PHE A 27 -16.54 18.69 43.41
CA PHE A 27 -17.70 19.28 42.74
C PHE A 27 -18.68 19.81 43.79
N CYS A 28 -18.93 21.11 43.72
CA CYS A 28 -20.02 21.77 44.40
C CYS A 28 -21.34 21.13 43.97
N ALA A 29 -22.09 20.58 44.95
CA ALA A 29 -23.43 20.08 44.72
C ALA A 29 -24.39 21.26 44.43
N ALA A 30 -24.61 21.55 43.15
CA ALA A 30 -25.82 22.21 42.70
C ALA A 30 -26.82 21.11 42.29
N ALA A 31 -27.98 21.10 42.92
CA ALA A 31 -29.03 20.11 42.70
C ALA A 31 -29.55 20.16 41.26
N PHE A 32 -29.20 19.15 40.46
CA PHE A 32 -29.89 18.81 39.21
C PHE A 32 -30.66 17.51 39.44
N ALA A 33 -31.98 17.58 39.38
CA ALA A 33 -32.83 16.39 39.41
C ALA A 33 -32.52 15.50 38.19
N PRO A 34 -32.33 14.19 38.35
CA PRO A 34 -32.11 13.30 37.21
C PRO A 34 -33.43 13.14 36.47
N ALA A 35 -33.52 13.68 35.25
CA ALA A 35 -34.54 13.23 34.30
C ALA A 35 -34.27 11.75 34.01
N ALA A 36 -35.19 10.88 34.38
CA ALA A 36 -35.12 9.46 34.07
C ALA A 36 -35.10 9.28 32.54
N GLN A 37 -33.90 9.07 31.98
CA GLN A 37 -33.74 8.65 30.59
C GLN A 37 -34.17 7.18 30.53
N ALA A 38 -35.34 6.95 29.94
CA ALA A 38 -35.77 5.62 29.56
C ALA A 38 -34.77 5.08 28.54
N ALA A 39 -33.91 4.15 28.97
CA ALA A 39 -33.09 3.37 28.07
C ALA A 39 -34.02 2.47 27.26
N SER A 40 -34.31 2.86 26.01
CA SER A 40 -34.91 1.96 25.04
C SER A 40 -33.88 0.90 24.72
N ALA A 41 -34.03 -0.29 25.30
CA ALA A 41 -33.34 -1.48 24.84
C ALA A 41 -33.86 -1.79 23.44
N ALA A 42 -33.19 -1.26 22.41
CA ALA A 42 -33.39 -1.75 21.05
C ALA A 42 -32.95 -3.21 21.07
N ALA A 43 -33.92 -4.13 21.06
CA ALA A 43 -33.66 -5.54 20.88
C ALA A 43 -32.98 -5.69 19.52
N GLY A 44 -31.66 -5.87 19.53
CA GLY A 44 -30.89 -6.13 18.32
C GLY A 44 -31.37 -7.44 17.75
N VAL A 45 -32.18 -7.38 16.69
CA VAL A 45 -32.49 -8.56 15.89
C VAL A 45 -31.23 -8.83 15.07
N SER A 46 -30.36 -9.71 15.57
CA SER A 46 -29.32 -10.30 14.73
C SER A 46 -30.02 -11.22 13.72
N PRO A 47 -29.96 -10.93 12.41
CA PRO A 47 -30.50 -11.86 11.44
C PRO A 47 -29.74 -13.18 11.54
N ALA A 48 -30.47 -14.29 11.57
CA ALA A 48 -29.87 -15.61 11.49
C ALA A 48 -29.25 -15.78 10.10
N VAL A 49 -27.94 -15.99 10.03
CA VAL A 49 -27.21 -16.30 8.80
C VAL A 49 -27.02 -17.81 8.73
N ASP A 50 -27.68 -18.47 7.78
CA ASP A 50 -27.48 -19.90 7.47
C ASP A 50 -26.39 -20.03 6.39
N ALA A 51 -25.15 -20.30 6.81
CA ALA A 51 -24.03 -20.54 5.91
C ALA A 51 -23.99 -22.03 5.53
N ARG A 52 -24.42 -22.35 4.31
CA ARG A 52 -24.34 -23.71 3.76
C ARG A 52 -23.07 -23.84 2.93
N LEU A 53 -22.16 -24.70 3.38
CA LEU A 53 -21.03 -25.12 2.56
C LEU A 53 -21.55 -26.19 1.58
N PRO A 54 -21.56 -25.94 0.26
CA PRO A 54 -21.87 -26.98 -0.71
C PRO A 54 -20.83 -28.11 -0.62
N ALA A 55 -21.18 -29.30 -1.14
CA ALA A 55 -20.34 -30.50 -1.22
C ALA A 55 -18.89 -30.20 -1.63
N PRO A 56 -17.88 -31.02 -1.22
CA PRO A 56 -16.49 -30.61 -1.23
C PRO A 56 -16.01 -30.15 -2.61
N ASN A 57 -15.64 -28.87 -2.66
CA ASN A 57 -14.73 -28.19 -3.59
C ASN A 57 -15.09 -28.28 -5.09
N ALA A 58 -16.03 -27.44 -5.55
CA ALA A 58 -16.26 -27.25 -6.98
C ALA A 58 -15.09 -26.55 -7.70
N PHE A 59 -14.21 -25.86 -6.96
CA PHE A 59 -13.08 -25.10 -7.50
C PHE A 59 -11.88 -25.16 -6.54
N GLU A 60 -10.68 -25.17 -7.12
CA GLU A 60 -9.43 -24.94 -6.41
C GLU A 60 -9.03 -23.47 -6.60
N VAL A 61 -8.85 -22.75 -5.49
CA VAL A 61 -8.46 -21.35 -5.51
C VAL A 61 -6.93 -21.28 -5.53
N ASN A 62 -6.37 -20.52 -6.46
CA ASN A 62 -4.93 -20.29 -6.53
C ASN A 62 -4.44 -19.63 -5.23
N GLU A 63 -3.32 -20.08 -4.67
CA GLU A 63 -2.74 -19.52 -3.45
C GLU A 63 -2.43 -18.02 -3.57
N LYS A 64 -2.15 -17.53 -4.78
CA LYS A 64 -1.93 -16.12 -5.12
C LYS A 64 -3.22 -15.37 -5.49
N TYR A 65 -4.40 -15.89 -5.19
CA TYR A 65 -5.67 -15.27 -5.56
C TYR A 65 -5.77 -13.82 -5.04
N ALA A 66 -5.26 -13.55 -3.85
CA ALA A 66 -5.12 -12.22 -3.29
C ALA A 66 -3.86 -11.50 -3.83
N SER A 67 -3.90 -11.12 -5.11
CA SER A 67 -2.84 -10.36 -5.79
C SER A 67 -3.17 -8.87 -5.86
N PHE A 68 -2.17 -8.03 -6.14
CA PHE A 68 -2.35 -6.58 -6.23
C PHE A 68 -1.58 -5.98 -7.41
N ASN A 69 -1.93 -4.74 -7.77
CA ASN A 69 -1.34 -4.05 -8.89
C ASN A 69 -0.74 -2.70 -8.50
N VAL A 70 0.31 -2.34 -9.23
CA VAL A 70 0.88 -1.00 -9.28
C VAL A 70 0.60 -0.46 -10.69
N ASP A 71 -0.09 0.66 -10.76
CA ASP A 71 -0.43 1.30 -12.04
C ASP A 71 0.78 2.07 -12.57
N SER A 72 1.28 1.70 -13.75
CA SER A 72 2.44 2.33 -14.40
C SER A 72 2.11 3.68 -15.08
N THR A 73 0.88 4.16 -14.95
CA THR A 73 0.47 5.46 -15.47
C THR A 73 1.11 6.60 -14.69
N PHE A 74 1.66 7.57 -15.43
CA PHE A 74 2.39 8.71 -14.87
C PHE A 74 1.61 9.44 -13.77
N ASN A 75 0.34 9.75 -14.00
CA ASN A 75 -0.53 10.45 -13.05
C ASN A 75 -0.99 9.59 -11.84
N ARG A 76 -0.54 8.33 -11.74
CA ARG A 76 -0.79 7.44 -10.60
C ARG A 76 0.42 7.28 -9.69
N GLY A 77 1.48 8.05 -9.95
CA GLY A 77 2.62 8.14 -9.05
C GLY A 77 3.63 7.03 -9.23
N PHE A 78 3.55 6.19 -10.27
CA PHE A 78 4.48 5.08 -10.50
C PHE A 78 5.95 5.49 -10.32
N PHE A 79 6.38 6.55 -10.99
CA PHE A 79 7.75 7.07 -10.94
C PHE A 79 8.10 7.84 -9.65
N HIS A 80 7.12 8.05 -8.79
CA HIS A 80 7.26 8.74 -7.50
C HIS A 80 7.15 7.78 -6.31
N VAL A 81 6.82 6.51 -6.54
CA VAL A 81 6.80 5.50 -5.49
C VAL A 81 8.23 5.08 -5.18
N ASP A 82 8.57 5.17 -3.90
CA ASP A 82 9.79 4.59 -3.35
C ASP A 82 9.56 3.09 -3.08
N PHE A 83 9.89 2.23 -4.05
CA PHE A 83 9.78 0.77 -3.89
C PHE A 83 10.84 0.18 -2.94
N ALA A 84 11.84 0.96 -2.54
CA ALA A 84 12.79 0.58 -1.50
C ALA A 84 12.26 0.86 -0.08
N ASN A 85 11.13 1.55 0.06
CA ASN A 85 10.52 1.88 1.34
C ASN A 85 10.24 0.61 2.17
N THR A 86 10.79 0.55 3.38
CA THR A 86 10.69 -0.63 4.26
C THR A 86 9.27 -0.89 4.74
N ALA A 87 8.46 0.15 4.96
CA ALA A 87 7.06 -0.01 5.35
C ALA A 87 6.22 -0.55 4.18
N LEU A 88 6.47 -0.09 2.95
CA LEU A 88 5.82 -0.63 1.75
C LEU A 88 6.17 -2.10 1.54
N ARG A 89 7.45 -2.47 1.68
CA ARG A 89 7.90 -3.86 1.56
C ARG A 89 7.31 -4.76 2.64
N ALA A 90 7.21 -4.28 3.88
CA ALA A 90 6.55 -5.01 4.97
C ALA A 90 5.04 -5.18 4.74
N ALA A 91 4.38 -4.17 4.17
CA ALA A 91 2.97 -4.28 3.79
C ALA A 91 2.79 -5.28 2.65
N ALA A 92 3.63 -5.23 1.62
CA ALA A 92 3.61 -6.17 0.51
C ALA A 92 3.85 -7.62 0.97
N SER A 93 4.87 -7.86 1.82
CA SER A 93 5.16 -9.21 2.32
C SER A 93 4.02 -9.81 3.15
N SER A 94 3.18 -8.99 3.79
CA SER A 94 1.98 -9.46 4.49
C SER A 94 0.91 -10.07 3.57
N LEU A 95 1.00 -9.82 2.26
CA LEU A 95 0.15 -10.39 1.23
C LEU A 95 0.74 -11.65 0.58
N ALA A 96 1.95 -12.07 0.96
CA ALA A 96 2.57 -13.26 0.39
C ALA A 96 1.79 -14.55 0.78
N PRO A 97 1.64 -15.53 -0.15
CA PRO A 97 2.05 -15.48 -1.54
C PRO A 97 1.11 -14.64 -2.41
N ALA A 98 1.67 -13.77 -3.27
CA ALA A 98 0.89 -12.96 -4.19
C ALA A 98 1.68 -12.67 -5.49
N THR A 99 0.96 -12.27 -6.53
CA THR A 99 1.54 -11.68 -7.74
C THR A 99 1.40 -10.17 -7.67
N LEU A 100 2.53 -9.47 -7.79
CA LEU A 100 2.54 -8.03 -8.06
C LEU A 100 2.38 -7.83 -9.57
N ARG A 101 1.27 -7.24 -10.01
CA ARG A 101 1.10 -6.80 -11.40
C ARG A 101 1.57 -5.36 -11.57
N VAL A 102 2.43 -5.10 -12.53
CA VAL A 102 2.77 -3.75 -12.98
C VAL A 102 2.23 -3.55 -14.39
N GLY A 103 1.46 -2.50 -14.58
CA GLY A 103 0.90 -2.17 -15.88
C GLY A 103 -0.24 -1.16 -15.75
N GLY A 104 -1.15 -1.19 -16.71
CA GLY A 104 -2.13 -0.12 -16.87
C GLY A 104 -1.90 0.60 -18.19
N THR A 105 -2.73 1.58 -18.52
CA THR A 105 -2.69 2.26 -19.81
C THR A 105 -1.39 3.04 -20.03
N GLY A 106 -0.72 3.49 -18.96
CA GLY A 106 0.60 4.10 -19.08
C GLY A 106 1.74 3.12 -19.36
N GLY A 107 1.52 1.81 -19.23
CA GLY A 107 2.52 0.80 -19.59
C GLY A 107 2.89 0.84 -21.07
N ASP A 108 1.95 1.22 -21.93
CA ASP A 108 2.13 1.27 -23.39
C ASP A 108 3.12 2.36 -23.85
N TYR A 109 3.42 3.32 -22.98
CA TYR A 109 4.30 4.47 -23.24
C TYR A 109 5.55 4.47 -22.37
N LEU A 110 5.88 3.33 -21.74
CA LEU A 110 7.01 3.21 -20.84
C LEU A 110 8.31 3.02 -21.62
N HIS A 111 9.22 3.98 -21.52
CA HIS A 111 10.57 3.84 -22.06
C HIS A 111 11.50 3.15 -21.05
N TYR A 112 12.41 2.31 -21.52
CA TYR A 112 13.40 1.63 -20.68
C TYR A 112 14.78 2.24 -20.94
N GLY A 113 15.33 2.93 -19.95
CA GLY A 113 16.61 3.63 -20.10
C GLY A 113 17.71 3.08 -19.20
N GLY A 114 18.93 3.04 -19.72
CA GLY A 114 20.13 2.60 -18.99
C GLY A 114 20.29 1.07 -18.88
N PHE A 115 19.42 0.30 -19.54
CA PHE A 115 19.61 -1.13 -19.77
C PHE A 115 20.58 -1.38 -20.95
N ALA A 116 21.09 -2.61 -21.07
CA ALA A 116 22.01 -2.97 -22.13
C ALA A 116 21.41 -2.67 -23.51
N GLY A 117 22.07 -1.82 -24.30
CA GLY A 117 21.61 -1.40 -25.62
C GLY A 117 20.58 -0.27 -25.64
N SER A 118 20.30 0.37 -24.50
CA SER A 118 19.43 1.55 -24.41
C SER A 118 20.17 2.77 -23.90
N GLU A 119 19.80 3.95 -24.40
CA GLU A 119 20.28 5.22 -23.86
C GLU A 119 19.81 5.41 -22.40
N PRO A 120 20.55 6.14 -21.56
CA PRO A 120 20.11 6.42 -20.20
C PRO A 120 18.81 7.26 -20.21
N CYS A 121 17.97 7.07 -19.19
CA CYS A 121 16.83 7.97 -18.98
C CYS A 121 17.33 9.43 -18.91
N PRO A 122 16.65 10.39 -19.56
CA PRO A 122 17.02 11.79 -19.49
C PRO A 122 17.10 12.27 -18.04
N ALA A 123 18.14 13.03 -17.70
CA ALA A 123 18.26 13.66 -16.38
C ALA A 123 17.03 14.54 -16.16
N ALA A 124 16.22 14.20 -15.14
CA ALA A 124 14.89 14.75 -14.88
C ALA A 124 14.78 16.24 -15.21
N SER A 125 14.20 16.59 -16.36
CA SER A 125 13.73 17.95 -16.64
C SER A 125 12.82 17.97 -17.86
N SER A 126 11.59 18.46 -17.65
CA SER A 126 10.66 19.03 -18.64
C SER A 126 9.91 18.15 -19.64
N SER A 127 10.27 16.89 -19.86
CA SER A 127 9.52 15.97 -20.76
C SER A 127 8.67 14.92 -20.05
N ALA A 128 8.56 15.01 -18.72
CA ALA A 128 7.43 14.44 -17.98
C ALA A 128 6.14 15.21 -18.33
N ASN A 129 5.76 15.17 -19.61
CA ASN A 129 4.38 15.40 -19.98
C ASN A 129 3.59 14.16 -19.51
N ASP A 130 2.28 14.31 -19.29
CA ASP A 130 1.43 13.31 -18.63
C ASP A 130 1.35 11.94 -19.33
N THR A 131 2.10 11.73 -20.41
CA THR A 131 2.00 10.61 -21.34
C THR A 131 3.24 9.72 -21.38
N TYR A 132 4.46 10.23 -21.14
CA TYR A 132 5.69 9.45 -21.32
C TYR A 132 6.55 9.40 -20.05
N GLY A 133 6.84 8.18 -19.60
CA GLY A 133 7.71 7.93 -18.44
C GLY A 133 8.89 7.04 -18.80
N CYS A 134 10.01 7.22 -18.09
CA CYS A 134 11.22 6.42 -18.28
C CYS A 134 11.51 5.57 -17.05
N LEU A 135 11.46 4.25 -17.20
CA LEU A 135 11.89 3.29 -16.21
C LEU A 135 13.42 3.11 -16.33
N ASN A 136 14.16 3.61 -15.33
CA ASN A 136 15.59 3.39 -15.24
C ASN A 136 15.93 2.10 -14.47
N THR A 137 17.19 1.69 -14.53
CA THR A 137 17.69 0.46 -13.89
C THR A 137 17.55 0.47 -12.37
N THR A 138 17.70 1.62 -11.70
CA THR A 138 17.52 1.72 -10.25
C THR A 138 16.06 1.48 -9.85
N HIS A 139 15.13 2.18 -10.49
CA HIS A 139 13.70 2.05 -10.23
C HIS A 139 13.20 0.64 -10.55
N TRP A 140 13.72 0.01 -11.62
CA TRP A 140 13.47 -1.39 -11.92
C TRP A 140 13.99 -2.34 -10.84
N ALA A 141 15.23 -2.15 -10.38
CA ALA A 141 15.79 -2.97 -9.31
C ALA A 141 14.99 -2.85 -8.00
N ASP A 142 14.51 -1.65 -7.66
CA ASP A 142 13.68 -1.44 -6.48
C ASP A 142 12.31 -2.09 -6.62
N LEU A 143 11.71 -2.03 -7.81
CA LEU A 143 10.44 -2.70 -8.14
C LEU A 143 10.57 -4.22 -8.05
N VAL A 144 11.63 -4.80 -8.62
CA VAL A 144 11.92 -6.24 -8.51
C VAL A 144 12.12 -6.62 -7.04
N GLY A 145 12.86 -5.80 -6.28
CA GLY A 145 13.05 -6.01 -4.85
C GLY A 145 11.76 -5.95 -4.03
N LEU A 146 10.74 -5.21 -4.48
CA LEU A 146 9.39 -5.27 -3.90
C LEU A 146 8.70 -6.58 -4.29
N ALA A 147 8.76 -6.99 -5.56
CA ALA A 147 8.13 -8.22 -6.03
C ALA A 147 8.69 -9.47 -5.34
N ASP A 148 9.99 -9.49 -5.05
CA ASP A 148 10.65 -10.56 -4.30
C ASP A 148 10.03 -10.76 -2.90
N THR A 149 9.41 -9.72 -2.32
CA THR A 149 8.74 -9.83 -1.01
C THR A 149 7.42 -10.59 -1.07
N VAL A 150 6.81 -10.71 -2.26
CA VAL A 150 5.50 -11.35 -2.46
C VAL A 150 5.57 -12.65 -3.26
N GLY A 151 6.63 -12.81 -4.04
CA GLY A 151 7.05 -14.05 -4.69
C GLY A 151 6.85 -14.09 -6.20
N ASP A 152 6.18 -13.10 -6.80
CA ASP A 152 5.92 -13.10 -8.25
C ASP A 152 5.68 -11.70 -8.82
N LEU A 153 6.15 -11.48 -10.05
CA LEU A 153 6.04 -10.23 -10.79
C LEU A 153 5.40 -10.50 -12.16
N LEU A 154 4.23 -9.90 -12.40
CA LEU A 154 3.63 -9.82 -13.72
C LEU A 154 3.86 -8.41 -14.28
N PHE A 155 4.83 -8.26 -15.17
CA PHE A 155 5.22 -6.97 -15.74
C PHE A 155 4.66 -6.78 -17.15
N GLY A 156 3.85 -5.74 -17.36
CA GLY A 156 3.36 -5.34 -18.67
C GLY A 156 4.43 -4.62 -19.48
N LEU A 157 4.71 -5.13 -20.68
CA LEU A 157 5.67 -4.51 -21.60
C LEU A 157 5.02 -3.37 -22.39
N SER A 158 5.77 -2.28 -22.60
CA SER A 158 5.41 -1.23 -23.55
C SER A 158 5.21 -1.78 -24.97
N TYR A 159 4.00 -1.60 -25.50
CA TYR A 159 3.63 -2.04 -26.85
C TYR A 159 3.88 -0.97 -27.92
N ASP A 160 3.85 0.32 -27.56
CA ASP A 160 4.09 1.43 -28.48
C ASP A 160 5.53 1.96 -28.35
N ALA A 161 6.50 1.06 -28.55
CA ALA A 161 7.92 1.40 -28.45
C ALA A 161 8.34 2.46 -29.49
N GLU A 162 7.71 2.50 -30.67
CA GLU A 162 7.98 3.51 -31.68
C GLU A 162 7.56 4.91 -31.24
N ARG A 163 6.40 5.05 -30.59
CA ARG A 163 5.96 6.34 -30.04
C ARG A 163 6.68 6.67 -28.72
N ALA A 164 7.01 5.67 -27.92
CA ALA A 164 7.83 5.85 -26.71
C ALA A 164 9.26 6.32 -27.06
N CYS A 165 9.86 5.78 -28.14
CA CYS A 165 11.19 6.17 -28.62
C CYS A 165 11.17 7.36 -29.59
N GLY A 166 10.03 7.67 -30.22
CA GLY A 166 9.90 8.78 -31.18
C GLY A 166 9.72 10.17 -30.55
N GLY A 167 9.38 10.25 -29.26
CA GLY A 167 9.12 11.50 -28.53
C GLY A 167 10.37 12.23 -28.01
N GLY A 168 11.54 11.61 -28.04
CA GLY A 168 12.77 12.15 -27.48
C GLY A 168 13.97 11.90 -28.38
N ALA A 169 14.27 12.89 -29.22
CA ALA A 169 15.48 13.02 -30.03
C ALA A 169 15.68 12.00 -31.17
N GLY A 170 15.42 12.45 -32.41
CA GLY A 170 16.16 11.99 -33.58
C GLY A 170 15.58 10.76 -34.28
N ALA A 171 15.38 10.92 -35.59
CA ALA A 171 15.07 9.84 -36.52
C ALA A 171 16.09 8.69 -36.45
N GLY A 172 15.62 7.44 -36.59
CA GLY A 172 16.40 6.45 -37.33
C GLY A 172 16.69 5.08 -36.72
N ALA A 173 16.05 4.64 -35.63
CA ALA A 173 16.12 3.23 -35.24
C ALA A 173 14.79 2.54 -35.55
N ALA A 174 14.64 2.07 -36.79
CA ALA A 174 13.64 1.06 -37.10
C ALA A 174 13.82 -0.11 -36.13
N TYR A 175 12.77 -0.47 -35.40
CA TYR A 175 12.79 -1.68 -34.59
C TYR A 175 12.87 -2.87 -35.56
N GLU A 176 14.04 -3.47 -35.70
CA GLU A 176 14.16 -4.73 -36.43
C GLU A 176 13.93 -5.83 -35.39
N TRP A 177 12.72 -6.41 -35.39
CA TRP A 177 12.45 -7.64 -34.66
C TRP A 177 13.38 -8.74 -35.20
N ARG A 178 14.51 -8.99 -34.54
CA ARG A 178 15.32 -10.17 -34.84
C ARG A 178 14.59 -11.39 -34.32
N ALA A 179 13.76 -11.97 -35.18
CA ALA A 179 13.26 -13.34 -35.05
C ALA A 179 14.46 -14.31 -35.01
N GLY A 180 15.04 -14.51 -33.83
CA GLY A 180 16.24 -15.32 -33.68
C GLY A 180 16.80 -15.46 -32.26
N ALA A 181 16.37 -14.66 -31.28
CA ALA A 181 16.79 -14.85 -29.89
C ALA A 181 15.87 -15.84 -29.16
N ALA A 182 15.90 -17.09 -29.61
CA ALA A 182 15.57 -18.23 -28.76
C ALA A 182 16.89 -18.88 -28.35
N GLN A 183 17.23 -18.77 -27.06
CA GLN A 183 17.99 -19.74 -26.27
C GLN A 183 18.03 -19.30 -24.81
#